data_AF-A0A830E667-F1
#
_entry.id   AF-A0A830E667-F1
#
_cell.length_a   1.000
_cell.length_b   1.000
_cell.length_c   1.000
_cell.angle_alpha   90.00
_cell.angle_beta   90.00
_cell.angle_gamma   90.00
#
_symmetry.space_group_name_H-M   'P 1'
#
loop_
_entity.id
_entity.type
_entity.pdbx_description
1 polymer ?
#
loop_
_entity_poly.entity_id
_entity_poly.type
_entity_poly.pdbx_seq_one_letter_code
_entity_poly.pdbx_strand_id
1 'polypeptide(L)'
;MDIKLSRLVVTEDGRDVVELNIYGVSDDLCVVGDATLDFRVGKVEELIRTIDELRSRYSQYLRPRIIKVLHCMRYIPKAIEEARRSNVWILTWREELTPLEVSST
;
A
#
# COMPACT_ATOMS: atom_id res chain seq x y z
N MET A 1 -13.57 -13.83 -1.25
CA MET A 1 -13.67 -13.61 0.20
C MET A 1 -13.34 -12.17 0.44
N ASP A 2 -14.30 -11.43 1.01
CA ASP A 2 -14.12 -10.03 1.33
C ASP A 2 -13.42 -9.89 2.67
N ILE A 3 -12.51 -8.94 2.75
CA ILE A 3 -11.70 -8.65 3.92
C ILE A 3 -11.94 -7.17 4.25
N LYS A 4 -12.57 -6.92 5.40
CA LYS A 4 -12.64 -5.56 5.95
C LYS A 4 -11.23 -5.03 6.18
N LEU A 5 -11.05 -3.71 6.09
CA LEU A 5 -9.75 -3.09 6.33
C LEU A 5 -9.12 -3.60 7.64
N SER A 6 -7.94 -4.20 7.51
CA SER A 6 -7.16 -4.79 8.59
C SER A 6 -5.68 -4.65 8.30
N ARG A 7 -4.84 -5.07 9.24
CA ARG A 7 -3.42 -5.33 8.98
C ARG A 7 -3.28 -6.64 8.20
N LEU A 8 -2.29 -6.72 7.30
CA LEU A 8 -1.81 -7.97 6.71
C LEU A 8 -0.43 -8.28 7.27
N VAL A 9 -0.26 -9.51 7.74
CA VAL A 9 1.03 -10.07 8.12
C VAL A 9 1.18 -11.41 7.43
N VAL A 10 2.28 -11.59 6.68
CA VAL A 10 2.65 -12.87 6.09
C VAL A 10 3.85 -13.39 6.86
N THR A 11 3.71 -14.58 7.43
CA THR A 11 4.74 -15.26 8.21
C THR A 11 5.24 -16.48 7.44
N GLU A 12 6.55 -16.62 7.32
CA GLU A 12 7.23 -17.75 6.71
C GLU A 12 8.35 -18.23 7.63
N ASP A 13 8.44 -19.54 7.87
CA ASP A 13 9.41 -20.14 8.79
C ASP A 13 9.50 -19.47 10.18
N GLY A 14 8.36 -19.03 10.70
CA GLY A 14 8.24 -18.36 12.00
C GLY A 14 8.72 -16.90 12.01
N ARG A 15 8.92 -16.27 10.85
CA ARG A 15 9.30 -14.86 10.72
C ARG A 15 8.31 -14.10 9.86
N ASP A 16 7.98 -12.89 10.26
CA ASP A 16 7.14 -12.00 9.46
C ASP A 16 7.98 -11.46 8.30
N VAL A 17 7.56 -11.80 7.07
CA VAL A 17 8.26 -11.44 5.83
C VAL A 17 7.57 -10.31 5.09
N VAL A 18 6.27 -10.10 5.32
CA VAL A 18 5.50 -8.95 4.83
C VAL A 18 4.62 -8.43 5.94
N GLU A 19 4.61 -7.10 6.08
CA GLU A 19 3.69 -6.39 6.97
C GLU A 19 3.12 -5.16 6.23
N LEU A 20 1.80 -5.01 6.30
CA LEU A 20 1.08 -3.86 5.76
C LEU A 20 0.02 -3.42 6.77
N ASN A 21 0.06 -2.14 7.16
CA ASN A 21 -0.91 -1.58 8.11
C ASN A 21 -2.32 -1.43 7.52
N ILE A 22 -2.43 -1.33 6.20
CA ILE A 22 -3.70 -1.16 5.49
C ILE A 22 -3.83 -2.25 4.44
N TYR A 23 -4.76 -3.17 4.66
CA TYR A 23 -5.11 -4.21 3.72
C TYR A 23 -6.62 -4.48 3.73
N GLY A 24 -7.23 -4.60 2.56
CA GLY A 24 -8.64 -4.94 2.42
C GLY A 24 -8.95 -5.50 1.05
N VAL A 25 -10.03 -6.27 0.96
CA VAL A 25 -10.44 -6.95 -0.28
C VAL A 25 -11.95 -6.88 -0.44
N SER A 26 -12.40 -6.58 -1.65
CA SER A 26 -13.79 -6.75 -2.09
C SER A 26 -13.78 -7.22 -3.53
N ASP A 27 -14.40 -8.36 -3.82
CA ASP A 27 -14.46 -8.93 -5.18
C ASP A 27 -13.08 -9.03 -5.87
N ASP A 28 -12.90 -8.26 -6.95
CA ASP A 28 -11.70 -8.19 -7.79
C ASP A 28 -10.72 -7.06 -7.39
N LEU A 29 -11.00 -6.36 -6.30
CA LEU A 29 -10.24 -5.21 -5.82
C LEU A 29 -9.57 -5.51 -4.48
N CYS A 30 -8.29 -5.17 -4.35
CA CYS A 30 -7.63 -5.06 -3.06
C CYS A 30 -7.10 -3.63 -2.81
N VAL A 31 -7.10 -3.24 -1.55
CA VAL A 31 -6.41 -2.05 -1.05
C VAL A 31 -5.18 -2.54 -0.31
N VAL A 32 -4.01 -2.00 -0.66
CA VAL A 32 -2.72 -2.39 -0.10
C VAL A 32 -1.95 -1.13 0.26
N GLY A 33 -1.49 -1.05 1.50
CA GLY A 33 -0.88 0.17 1.97
C GLY A 33 -0.32 0.14 3.37
N ASP A 34 0.23 1.29 3.74
CA ASP A 34 0.90 1.50 5.01
C ASP A 34 0.49 2.84 5.64
N ALA A 35 0.78 3.01 6.93
CA ALA A 35 0.56 4.23 7.68
C ALA A 35 1.86 4.68 8.35
N THR A 36 2.25 5.95 8.17
CA THR A 36 3.50 6.49 8.72
C THR A 36 3.32 7.88 9.31
N LEU A 37 4.06 8.20 10.37
CA LEU A 37 4.08 9.57 10.90
C LEU A 37 4.90 10.54 10.02
N ASP A 38 5.99 10.07 9.42
CA ASP A 38 6.89 10.86 8.58
C ASP A 38 7.04 10.19 7.21
N PHE A 39 6.48 10.82 6.18
CA PHE A 39 6.48 10.31 4.82
C PHE A 39 7.63 10.88 4.01
N ARG A 40 8.58 9.99 3.69
CA ARG A 40 9.77 10.25 2.87
C ARG A 40 9.71 9.40 1.60
N VAL A 41 10.50 9.77 0.60
CA VAL A 41 10.56 9.10 -0.72
C VAL A 41 10.70 7.57 -0.58
N GLY A 42 11.58 7.11 0.31
CA GLY A 42 11.81 5.66 0.52
C GLY A 42 10.58 4.85 0.94
N LYS A 43 9.55 5.48 1.51
CA LYS A 43 8.30 4.77 1.88
C LYS A 43 7.47 4.36 0.66
N VAL A 44 7.55 5.11 -0.44
CA VAL A 44 6.92 4.71 -1.71
C VAL A 44 7.65 3.48 -2.25
N GLU A 45 8.98 3.54 -2.31
CA GLU A 45 9.80 2.43 -2.81
C GLU A 45 9.61 1.16 -1.98
N GLU A 46 9.53 1.28 -0.65
CA GLU A 46 9.26 0.18 0.27
C GLU A 46 7.89 -0.47 -0.04
N LEU A 47 6.82 0.33 -0.14
CA LEU A 47 5.48 -0.18 -0.46
C LEU A 47 5.46 -0.91 -1.82
N ILE A 48 6.09 -0.34 -2.84
CA ILE A 48 6.16 -0.98 -4.17
C ILE A 48 6.91 -2.30 -4.10
N ARG A 49 8.07 -2.36 -3.42
CA ARG A 49 8.82 -3.60 -3.23
C ARG A 49 8.00 -4.65 -2.48
N THR A 50 7.25 -4.26 -1.46
CA THR A 50 6.37 -5.17 -0.73
C THR A 50 5.24 -5.71 -1.61
N ILE A 51 4.66 -4.88 -2.47
CA ILE A 51 3.65 -5.34 -3.45
C ILE A 51 4.25 -6.29 -4.47
N ASP A 52 5.47 -6.03 -4.95
CA ASP A 52 6.17 -6.92 -5.89
C ASP A 52 6.53 -8.27 -5.24
N GLU A 53 6.89 -8.26 -3.95
CA GLU A 53 7.10 -9.47 -3.15
C GLU A 53 5.81 -10.28 -3.00
N LEU A 54 4.70 -9.61 -2.65
CA LEU A 54 3.38 -10.24 -2.63
C LEU A 54 3.01 -10.82 -4.00
N ARG A 55 3.27 -10.11 -5.09
CA ARG A 55 2.98 -10.57 -6.45
C ARG A 55 3.76 -11.82 -6.81
N SER A 56 5.04 -11.86 -6.46
CA SER A 56 5.94 -12.95 -6.87
C SER A 56 5.78 -14.21 -6.02
N ARG A 57 5.52 -14.08 -4.71
CA ARG A 57 5.55 -15.20 -3.76
C ARG A 57 4.22 -15.47 -3.06
N TYR A 58 3.37 -14.46 -2.93
CA TYR A 58 2.15 -14.53 -2.11
C TYR A 58 0.93 -13.95 -2.84
N SER A 59 0.80 -14.29 -4.13
CA SER A 59 -0.18 -13.68 -5.04
C SER A 59 -1.64 -13.88 -4.61
N GLN A 60 -1.92 -14.83 -3.73
CA GLN A 60 -3.23 -15.03 -3.10
C GLN A 60 -3.74 -13.82 -2.30
N TYR A 61 -2.85 -12.94 -1.85
CA TYR A 61 -3.20 -11.68 -1.16
C TYR A 61 -3.47 -10.53 -2.13
N LEU A 62 -3.26 -10.72 -3.42
CA LEU A 62 -3.56 -9.72 -4.43
C LEU A 62 -4.85 -10.05 -5.18
N ARG A 63 -5.44 -9.03 -5.77
CA ARG A 63 -6.61 -9.16 -6.65
C ARG A 63 -6.28 -8.52 -7.99
N PRO A 64 -7.03 -8.80 -9.07
CA PRO A 64 -6.74 -8.23 -10.39
C PRO A 64 -6.63 -6.71 -10.41
N ARG A 65 -7.30 -6.02 -9.48
CA ARG A 65 -7.25 -4.58 -9.32
C ARG A 65 -6.69 -4.23 -7.95
N ILE A 66 -5.83 -3.22 -7.91
CA ILE A 66 -5.15 -2.76 -6.68
C ILE A 66 -5.26 -1.24 -6.53
N ILE A 67 -5.55 -0.81 -5.30
CA ILE A 67 -5.34 0.56 -4.83
C ILE A 67 -4.15 0.54 -3.89
N LYS A 68 -3.12 1.32 -4.22
CA LYS A 68 -1.92 1.49 -3.39
C LYS A 68 -2.11 2.72 -2.53
N VAL A 69 -2.04 2.60 -1.21
CA VAL A 69 -2.33 3.72 -0.30
C VAL A 69 -1.23 3.94 0.74
N LEU A 70 -0.91 5.19 1.03
CA LEU A 70 -0.12 5.58 2.20
C LEU A 70 -0.88 6.65 2.97
N HIS A 71 -1.16 6.36 4.24
CA HIS A 71 -1.67 7.37 5.16
C HIS A 71 -0.51 8.03 5.92
N CYS A 72 -0.47 9.36 5.99
CA CYS A 72 0.60 10.05 6.71
C CYS A 72 0.19 11.32 7.47
N MET A 73 1.02 11.69 8.45
CA MET A 73 0.86 12.92 9.24
C MET A 73 1.73 14.07 8.74
N ARG A 74 3.00 13.80 8.41
CA ARG A 74 3.95 14.76 7.85
C ARG A 74 4.54 14.21 6.55
N TYR A 75 4.85 15.10 5.63
CA TYR A 75 5.41 14.75 4.34
C TYR A 75 6.35 15.84 3.84
N ILE A 76 7.23 15.48 2.91
CA ILE A 76 8.01 16.42 2.11
C ILE A 76 7.47 16.46 0.68
N PRO A 77 7.54 17.60 -0.03
CA PRO A 77 7.04 17.71 -1.40
C PRO A 77 7.57 16.63 -2.35
N LYS A 78 8.86 16.27 -2.22
CA LYS A 78 9.50 15.23 -3.03
C LYS A 78 8.85 13.85 -2.86
N ALA A 79 8.37 13.51 -1.67
CA ALA A 79 7.70 12.23 -1.43
C ALA A 79 6.32 12.18 -2.10
N ILE A 80 5.60 13.31 -2.15
CA ILE A 80 4.33 13.43 -2.87
C ILE A 80 4.54 13.28 -4.37
N GLU A 81 5.60 13.89 -4.92
CA GLU A 81 5.94 13.73 -6.34
C GLU A 81 6.25 12.28 -6.71
N GLU A 82 7.03 11.58 -5.88
CA GLU A 82 7.31 10.16 -6.09
C GLU A 82 6.05 9.30 -6.02
N ALA A 83 5.17 9.58 -5.06
CA ALA A 83 3.91 8.87 -4.92
C ALA A 83 3.02 9.04 -6.16
N ARG A 84 2.94 10.26 -6.73
CA ARG A 84 2.19 10.50 -7.98
C ARG A 84 2.75 9.69 -9.14
N ARG A 85 4.08 9.64 -9.29
CA ARG A 85 4.73 8.86 -10.36
C ARG A 85 4.49 7.35 -10.23
N SER A 86 4.28 6.88 -9.00
CA SER A 86 4.08 5.47 -8.67
C SER A 86 2.60 5.08 -8.52
N ASN A 87 1.67 6.00 -8.82
CA ASN A 87 0.23 5.85 -8.66
C ASN A 87 -0.17 5.40 -7.24
N VAL A 88 0.48 5.99 -6.24
CA VAL A 88 0.18 5.75 -4.81
C VAL A 88 -0.70 6.87 -4.30
N TRP A 89 -1.85 6.48 -3.75
CA TRP A 89 -2.81 7.37 -3.12
C TRP A 89 -2.32 7.80 -1.75
N ILE A 90 -2.07 9.11 -1.57
CA ILE A 90 -1.56 9.67 -0.33
C ILE A 90 -2.68 10.39 0.38
N LEU A 91 -2.96 9.92 1.59
CA LEU A 91 -3.98 10.46 2.47
C LEU A 91 -3.35 11.07 3.71
N THR A 92 -3.78 12.27 4.06
CA THR A 92 -3.63 12.78 5.42
C THR A 92 -4.95 12.68 6.15
N TRP A 93 -5.00 13.15 7.39
CA TRP A 93 -6.26 13.31 8.10
C TRP A 93 -7.12 14.47 7.57
N ARG A 94 -6.56 15.37 6.75
CA ARG A 94 -7.26 16.56 6.22
C ARG A 94 -7.74 16.39 4.79
N GLU A 95 -6.87 15.84 3.96
CA GLU A 95 -6.99 15.90 2.52
C GLU A 95 -6.25 14.76 1.84
N GLU A 96 -6.60 14.54 0.58
CA GLU A 96 -5.90 13.68 -0.35
C GLU A 96 -4.82 14.51 -1.06
N LEU A 97 -3.55 14.07 -1.00
CA LEU A 97 -2.43 14.78 -1.61
C LEU A 97 -2.10 14.31 -3.04
N THR A 98 -2.56 13.11 -3.38
CA THR A 98 -2.50 12.51 -4.72
C THR A 98 -3.87 11.88 -5.02
N PRO A 99 -4.23 11.72 -6.30
CA PRO A 99 -5.51 11.09 -6.65
C PRO A 99 -5.52 9.60 -6.30
N LEU A 100 -6.70 9.07 -6.02
CA LEU A 100 -6.91 7.62 -5.99
C LEU A 100 -6.82 7.08 -7.41
N GLU A 101 -5.93 6.10 -7.60
CA GLU A 101 -5.81 5.37 -8.86
C GLU A 101 -5.98 3.87 -8.63
N VAL A 102 -6.71 3.23 -9.55
CA VAL A 102 -6.87 1.78 -9.58
C VAL A 102 -5.98 1.23 -10.67
N SER A 103 -4.97 0.45 -10.27
CA SER A 103 -4.06 -0.23 -11.20
C SER A 103 -4.47 -1.69 -11.37
N SER A 104 -4.07 -2.31 -12.48
CA SER A 104 -4.08 -3.76 -12.58
C SER A 104 -2.88 -4.35 -11.86
N THR A 105 -3.09 -5.49 -11.23
CA THR A 105 -2.05 -6.17 -10.44
C THR A 105 -1.22 -7.12 -11.26
#